data_AF-A0A9E2N9V3-F1
#
_entry.id   AF-A0A9E2N9V3-F1
#
_cell.length_a   1.000
_cell.length_b   1.000
_cell.length_c   1.000
_cell.angle_alpha   90.00
_cell.angle_beta   90.00
_cell.angle_gamma   90.00
#
_symmetry.space_group_name_H-M   'P 1'
#
loop_
_entity.id
_entity.type
_entity.pdbx_description
1 polymer ?
#
loop_
_entity_poly.entity_id
_entity_poly.type
_entity_poly.pdbx_seq_one_letter_code
_entity_poly.pdbx_strand_id
1 'polypeptide(L)' 'MAHTVDDARRALAALGFHPAADRLPAIAAILDQNAAAVSVVMNAPLRPACENAPVWRVPVWDQSGKDTA' A
#
# COMPACT_ATOMS: atom_id res chain seq x y z
N MET A 1 1.48 -15.80 2.09
CA MET A 1 2.92 -15.92 2.41
C MET A 1 3.25 -14.71 3.26
N ALA A 2 3.92 -14.87 4.40
CA ALA A 2 4.25 -13.73 5.26
C ALA A 2 5.36 -12.88 4.62
N HIS A 3 5.20 -11.57 4.63
CA HIS A 3 6.16 -10.59 4.16
C HIS A 3 7.34 -10.52 5.12
N THR A 4 8.55 -10.60 4.57
CA THR A 4 9.77 -10.47 5.37
C THR A 4 10.09 -8.99 5.62
N VAL A 5 10.96 -8.75 6.61
CA VAL A 5 11.58 -7.43 6.83
C VAL A 5 12.28 -6.91 5.56
N ASP A 6 12.86 -7.82 4.77
CA ASP A 6 13.52 -7.44 3.51
C ASP A 6 12.52 -7.02 2.43
N ASP A 7 11.36 -7.68 2.37
CA ASP A 7 10.28 -7.29 1.46
C ASP A 7 9.75 -5.90 1.79
N ALA A 8 9.51 -5.62 3.07
CA ALA A 8 9.10 -4.30 3.54
C ALA A 8 10.13 -3.22 3.17
N ARG A 9 11.41 -3.49 3.40
CA ARG A 9 12.51 -2.56 3.07
C ARG A 9 12.57 -2.25 1.58
N ARG A 10 12.52 -3.28 0.72
CA ARG A 10 12.58 -3.11 -0.74
C ARG A 10 11.37 -2.38 -1.29
N ALA A 11 10.16 -2.73 -0.83
CA ALA A 11 8.92 -2.09 -1.26
C ALA A 11 8.91 -0.60 -0.92
N LEU A 12 9.32 -0.24 0.31
CA LEU A 12 9.39 1.15 0.73
C LEU A 12 10.46 1.94 -0.03
N ALA A 13 11.62 1.33 -0.28
CA ALA A 13 12.68 1.96 -1.07
C ALA A 13 12.23 2.26 -2.51
N ALA A 14 11.45 1.36 -3.13
CA ALA A 14 10.88 1.59 -4.46
C ALA A 14 9.90 2.78 -4.50
N LEU A 15 9.31 3.14 -3.35
CA LEU A 15 8.43 4.29 -3.16
C LEU A 15 9.18 5.54 -2.65
N GLY A 16 10.52 5.48 -2.51
CA GLY A 16 11.33 6.59 -2.00
C GLY A 16 11.30 6.76 -0.47
N PHE A 17 10.78 5.79 0.28
CA PHE A 17 10.73 5.82 1.74
C PHE A 17 11.86 5.00 2.35
N HIS A 18 12.52 5.56 3.36
CA HIS A 18 13.63 4.94 4.09
C HIS A 18 13.40 5.01 5.62
N PRO A 19 12.50 4.19 6.18
CA PRO A 19 12.25 4.20 7.60
C PRO A 19 13.44 3.64 8.40
N ALA A 20 13.50 4.00 9.68
CA ALA A 20 14.46 3.44 10.61
C ALA A 20 14.31 1.91 10.73
N ALA A 21 15.44 1.20 10.87
CA ALA A 21 15.49 -0.26 10.79
C ALA A 21 14.64 -0.96 11.86
N ASP A 22 14.51 -0.35 13.04
CA ASP A 22 13.68 -0.81 14.16
C ASP A 22 12.18 -0.79 13.86
N ARG A 23 11.74 0.01 12.87
CA ARG A 23 10.34 0.07 12.44
C ARG A 23 9.96 -0.99 11.40
N LEU A 24 10.94 -1.57 10.71
CA LEU A 24 10.68 -2.52 9.63
C LEU A 24 9.87 -3.75 10.05
N PRO A 25 10.07 -4.36 11.24
CA PRO A 25 9.24 -5.49 11.67
C PRO A 25 7.76 -5.14 11.81
N ALA A 26 7.45 -3.97 12.36
CA ALA A 26 6.06 -3.50 12.47
C ALA A 26 5.44 -3.23 11.09
N ILE A 27 6.21 -2.66 10.18
CA ILE A 27 5.76 -2.40 8.80
C ILE A 27 5.49 -3.71 8.05
N ALA A 28 6.36 -4.72 8.19
CA ALA A 28 6.15 -6.04 7.60
C ALA A 28 4.83 -6.67 8.09
N ALA A 29 4.55 -6.58 9.39
CA ALA A 29 3.28 -7.07 9.96
C ALA A 29 2.05 -6.33 9.41
N ILE A 30 2.14 -5.01 9.19
CA ILE A 30 1.06 -4.23 8.57
C ILE A 30 0.86 -4.63 7.10
N LEU A 31 1.94 -4.85 6.35
CA LEU A 31 1.86 -5.33 4.97
C LEU A 31 1.16 -6.68 4.90
N ASP A 32 1.45 -7.61 5.82
CA ASP A 32 0.76 -8.90 5.91
C ASP A 32 -0.74 -8.78 6.18
N GLN A 33 -1.12 -7.93 7.13
CA GLN A 33 -2.53 -7.66 7.43
C GLN A 33 -3.26 -7.10 6.21
N ASN A 34 -2.63 -6.15 5.52
CA ASN A 34 -3.21 -5.53 4.34
C ASN A 34 -3.28 -6.51 3.16
N ALA A 35 -2.27 -7.36 2.95
CA ALA A 35 -2.27 -8.38 1.90
C ALA A 35 -3.44 -9.36 2.08
N ALA A 36 -3.76 -9.74 3.32
CA ALA A 36 -4.92 -10.58 3.62
C ALA A 36 -6.23 -9.87 3.25
N ALA A 37 -6.39 -8.58 3.59
CA ALA A 37 -7.58 -7.80 3.24
C ALA A 37 -7.72 -7.63 1.71
N VAL A 38 -6.63 -7.34 1.00
CA VAL A 38 -6.62 -7.24 -0.46
C VAL A 38 -7.02 -8.56 -1.10
N SER A 39 -6.53 -9.69 -0.60
CA SER A 39 -6.90 -11.01 -1.11
C SER A 39 -8.40 -11.28 -1.03
N VAL A 40 -9.07 -10.84 0.06
CA VAL A 40 -10.53 -10.95 0.19
C VAL A 40 -11.25 -10.13 -0.88
N VAL A 41 -10.83 -8.89 -1.11
CA VAL A 41 -11.47 -7.99 -2.09
C VAL A 41 -11.23 -8.48 -3.52
N MET A 42 -10.00 -8.90 -3.85
CA MET A 42 -9.64 -9.33 -5.20
C MET A 42 -10.28 -10.68 -5.60
N ASN A 43 -10.63 -11.53 -4.62
CA ASN A 43 -11.35 -12.77 -4.87
C ASN A 43 -12.87 -12.57 -5.07
N ALA A 44 -13.41 -11.38 -4.81
CA ALA A 44 -14.81 -11.10 -5.04
C ALA A 44 -15.09 -10.93 -6.55
N PRO A 45 -16.17 -11.52 -7.10
CA PRO A 45 -16.53 -11.31 -8.50
C PRO A 45 -16.84 -9.82 -8.74
N LEU A 46 -16.01 -9.16 -9.54
CA LEU A 46 -16.23 -7.78 -9.94
C LEU A 46 -17.42 -7.72 -10.90
N ARG A 47 -18.43 -6.94 -10.56
CA ARG A 47 -19.53 -6.63 -11.50
C ARG A 47 -19.00 -5.60 -12.52
N PRO A 48 -19.44 -5.63 -13.79
CA PRO A 48 -18.97 -4.70 -14.82
C PRO A 48 -19.08 -3.21 -14.44
N ALA A 49 -20.03 -2.84 -13.58
CA ALA A 49 -20.23 -1.46 -13.13
C ALA A 49 -19.23 -0.96 -12.06
N CYS A 50 -18.29 -1.80 -11.60
CA CYS A 50 -17.24 -1.38 -10.66
C CYS A 50 -16.20 -0.43 -11.28
N GLU A 51 -16.21 -0.26 -12.61
CA GLU A 51 -15.36 0.69 -13.36
C GLU A 51 -15.52 2.15 -12.90
N ASN A 52 -16.70 2.50 -12.36
CA ASN A 52 -17.04 3.85 -11.89
C ASN A 52 -17.00 4.01 -10.37
N ALA A 53 -16.57 2.98 -9.63
CA ALA A 53 -16.32 3.18 -8.20
C ALA A 53 -15.27 4.30 -8.09
N PRO A 54 -15.52 5.37 -7.32
CA PRO A 54 -14.53 6.42 -7.14
C PRO A 54 -13.28 5.78 -6.56
N VAL A 55 -12.29 5.55 -7.41
CA VAL A 55 -10.98 5.06 -6.99
C VAL A 55 -10.43 6.18 -6.14
N TRP A 56 -10.31 5.94 -4.84
CA TRP A 56 -9.54 6.79 -3.95
C TRP A 56 -8.13 6.88 -4.53
N ARG A 57 -7.81 8.04 -5.12
CA ARG A 57 -6.45 8.31 -5.58
C ARG A 57 -5.63 8.71 -4.37
N VAL A 58 -4.41 8.21 -4.29
CA VAL A 58 -3.44 8.77 -3.35
C VAL A 58 -3.20 10.22 -3.80
N PRO A 59 -3.43 11.23 -2.94
CA PRO A 59 -3.20 12.62 -3.32
C PRO A 59 -1.73 12.82 -3.67
N VAL A 60 -1.47 13.54 -4.76
CA VAL A 60 -0.10 13.85 -5.18
C VAL A 60 0.26 15.15 -4.52
N TRP A 61 0.92 15.06 -3.37
CA TRP A 61 1.30 16.25 -2.61
C TRP A 61 2.58 16.87 -3.18
N ASP A 62 2.55 18.17 -3.49
CA ASP A 62 3.77 18.93 -3.77
C ASP A 62 4.55 19.24 -2.48
N GLN A 63 5.71 19.87 -2.63
CA GLN A 63 6.55 20.30 -1.49
C GLN A 63 5.87 21.36 -0.60
N SER A 64 4.76 21.96 -1.05
CA SER A 64 3.95 22.90 -0.28
C SER A 64 2.82 22.22 0.50
N GLY A 65 2.69 20.89 0.38
CA GLY A 65 1.63 20.12 1.03
C GLY A 65 0.26 20.36 0.38
N LYS A 66 0.21 20.60 -0.93
CA LYS A 66 -1.04 20.68 -1.70
C LYS A 66 -1.19 19.51 -2.66
N ASP A 67 -2.40 18.99 -2.78
CA ASP A 67 -2.74 17.98 -3.78
C ASP A 67 -2.71 18.61 -5.18
N THR A 68 -1.94 18.04 -6.09
CA THR A 68 -1.73 18.53 -7.46
C THR A 68 -2.39 17.66 -8.53
N ALA A 69 -3.19 16.68 -8.12
CA ALA A 69 -3.90 15.76 -9.01
C ALA A 69 -5.23 16.35 -9.56
#